data_AF-A0A345YIS1-F1
#
_entry.id   AF-A0A345YIS1-F1
#
_cell.length_a   1.000
_cell.length_b   1.000
_cell.length_c   1.000
_cell.angle_alpha   90.00
_cell.angle_beta   90.00
_cell.angle_gamma   90.00
#
_symmetry.space_group_name_H-M   'P 1'
#
loop_
_entity.id
_entity.type
_entity.pdbx_description
1 polymer ?
#
loop_
_entity_poly.entity_id
_entity_poly.type
_entity_poly.pdbx_seq_one_letter_code
_entity_poly.pdbx_strand_id
1 'polypeptide(L)'
;MSAALAMDHAIEEAFEPILLPPKPWTTEAAMALCAQIEEFAPKFGCHVALTGGTLYKPGPRKDVDILFYRIRQVDDIDRQGLMMALHGMGLEIGKRHGWVQKGTWEGKPVDLFFPDHIDHIDDETGEYA
;
A
#
# COMPACT_ATOMS: atom_id res chain seq x y z
N MET A 1 -62.90 -2.63 -10.03
CA MET A 1 -61.64 -3.39 -10.04
C MET A 1 -60.51 -2.38 -10.05
N SER A 2 -59.64 -2.48 -9.05
CA SER A 2 -58.86 -1.38 -8.47
C SER A 2 -57.61 -1.02 -9.30
N ALA A 3 -57.38 0.28 -9.50
CA ALA A 3 -56.12 0.83 -10.03
C ALA A 3 -54.95 0.77 -9.02
N ALA A 4 -55.15 0.16 -7.84
CA ALA A 4 -54.14 0.07 -6.78
C ALA A 4 -53.09 -1.04 -6.98
N LEU A 5 -53.14 -1.80 -8.08
CA LEU A 5 -52.22 -2.92 -8.34
C LEU A 5 -51.06 -2.59 -9.30
N ALA A 6 -50.86 -1.31 -9.65
CA ALA A 6 -49.82 -0.88 -10.58
C ALA A 6 -48.85 0.15 -9.97
N MET A 7 -48.65 0.15 -8.65
CA MET A 7 -47.72 1.07 -7.97
C MET A 7 -46.74 0.39 -7.02
N ASP A 8 -46.55 -0.93 -7.12
CA ASP A 8 -45.58 -1.69 -6.30
C ASP A 8 -44.37 -2.21 -7.10
N HIS A 9 -44.08 -1.58 -8.24
CA HIS A 9 -42.90 -1.85 -9.05
C HIS A 9 -41.97 -0.64 -9.14
N ALA A 10 -41.95 0.18 -8.08
CA ALA A 10 -41.05 1.32 -7.99
C ALA A 10 -39.83 0.97 -7.13
N ILE A 11 -38.71 0.76 -7.83
CA ILE A 11 -37.36 1.12 -7.39
C ILE A 11 -36.73 0.15 -6.38
N GLU A 12 -36.35 -1.03 -6.86
CA GLU A 12 -35.08 -1.64 -6.43
C GLU A 12 -33.95 -0.89 -7.16
N GLU A 13 -33.67 0.34 -6.73
CA GLU A 13 -32.40 0.98 -7.09
C GLU A 13 -31.31 0.19 -6.36
N ALA A 14 -30.52 -0.54 -7.13
CA ALA A 14 -29.26 -1.09 -6.68
C ALA A 14 -28.46 0.06 -6.06
N PHE A 15 -28.42 0.12 -4.74
CA PHE A 15 -27.44 0.90 -3.99
C PHE A 15 -26.08 0.24 -4.27
N GLU A 16 -25.50 0.57 -5.42
CA GLU A 16 -24.06 0.43 -5.65
C GLU A 16 -23.41 1.13 -4.46
N PRO A 17 -22.63 0.43 -3.62
CA PRO A 17 -21.98 1.07 -2.50
C PRO A 17 -21.10 2.18 -3.07
N ILE A 18 -21.44 3.44 -2.77
CA ILE A 18 -20.60 4.57 -3.10
C ILE A 18 -19.28 4.32 -2.37
N LEU A 19 -18.28 3.83 -3.10
CA LEU A 19 -16.92 3.68 -2.62
C LEU A 19 -16.43 5.10 -2.31
N LEU A 20 -16.57 5.51 -1.04
CA LEU A 20 -15.98 6.75 -0.56
C LEU A 20 -14.49 6.69 -0.89
N PRO A 21 -13.90 7.78 -1.42
CA PRO A 21 -12.48 7.80 -1.71
C PRO A 21 -11.71 7.44 -0.42
N PRO A 22 -10.61 6.69 -0.53
CA PRO A 22 -9.85 6.29 0.64
C PRO A 22 -9.47 7.53 1.45
N LYS A 23 -9.65 7.45 2.77
CA LYS A 23 -9.28 8.55 3.67
C LYS A 23 -7.80 8.87 3.44
N PRO A 24 -7.44 10.14 3.20
CA PRO A 24 -6.06 10.48 2.90
C PRO A 24 -5.14 10.17 4.09
N TRP A 25 -3.87 9.93 3.79
CA TRP A 25 -2.81 9.79 4.79
C TRP A 25 -2.54 11.11 5.50
N THR A 26 -2.39 11.05 6.82
CA THR A 26 -1.73 12.09 7.61
C THR A 26 -0.32 11.64 7.96
N THR A 27 0.55 12.58 8.33
CA THR A 27 1.92 12.26 8.76
C THR A 27 1.91 11.32 9.98
N GLU A 28 0.99 11.52 10.93
CA GLU A 28 0.89 10.69 12.14
C GLU A 28 0.48 9.25 11.81
N ALA A 29 -0.51 9.07 10.94
CA ALA A 29 -0.94 7.75 10.50
C ALA A 29 0.18 7.03 9.74
N ALA A 30 0.92 7.77 8.89
CA ALA A 30 2.06 7.24 8.16
C ALA A 30 3.20 6.80 9.09
N MET A 31 3.53 7.61 10.10
CA MET A 31 4.50 7.26 11.13
C MET A 31 4.06 6.05 11.95
N ALA A 32 2.78 5.95 12.28
CA ALA A 32 2.23 4.80 13.01
C ALA A 32 2.34 3.49 12.19
N LEU A 33 2.14 3.55 10.88
CA LEU A 33 2.37 2.40 10.01
C LEU A 33 3.86 2.02 9.97
N CYS A 34 4.77 2.99 9.80
CA CYS A 34 6.21 2.72 9.85
C CYS A 34 6.63 2.09 11.18
N ALA A 35 6.11 2.58 12.32
CA ALA A 35 6.41 2.02 13.63
C ALA A 35 5.98 0.55 13.75
N GLN A 36 4.79 0.20 13.24
CA GLN A 36 4.31 -1.19 13.23
C GLN A 36 5.17 -2.10 12.35
N ILE A 37 5.60 -1.61 11.17
CA ILE A 37 6.47 -2.38 10.28
C ILE A 37 7.85 -2.58 10.91
N GLU A 38 8.38 -1.55 11.58
CA GLU A 38 9.69 -1.59 12.25
C GLU A 38 9.75 -2.63 13.38
N GLU A 39 8.63 -3.01 13.99
CA GLU A 39 8.61 -4.07 15.02
C GLU A 39 9.08 -5.44 14.50
N PHE A 40 8.97 -5.68 13.19
CA PHE A 40 9.39 -6.94 12.58
C PHE A 40 10.41 -6.79 11.44
N ALA A 41 10.52 -5.63 10.80
CA ALA A 41 11.43 -5.41 9.67
C ALA A 41 12.89 -5.82 9.95
N PRO A 42 13.49 -5.57 11.14
CA PRO A 42 14.86 -5.98 11.43
C PRO A 42 15.10 -7.49 11.34
N LYS A 43 14.06 -8.32 11.56
CA LYS A 43 14.15 -9.79 11.44
C LYS A 43 14.39 -10.23 9.99
N PHE A 44 14.06 -9.37 9.04
CA PHE A 44 14.22 -9.59 7.60
C PHE A 44 15.41 -8.81 7.03
N GLY A 45 16.26 -8.24 7.88
CA GLY A 45 17.48 -7.60 7.43
C GLY A 45 17.33 -6.16 6.96
N CYS A 46 16.24 -5.48 7.33
CA CYS A 46 16.02 -4.07 6.98
C CYS A 46 15.48 -3.23 8.13
N HIS A 47 15.64 -1.92 8.01
CA HIS A 47 14.87 -0.93 8.75
C HIS A 47 13.93 -0.20 7.79
N VAL A 48 12.91 0.46 8.35
CA VAL A 48 12.03 1.33 7.57
C VAL A 48 12.20 2.81 7.89
N ALA A 49 11.99 3.64 6.88
CA ALA A 49 11.89 5.09 7.04
C ALA A 49 10.67 5.62 6.29
N LEU A 50 9.96 6.55 6.90
CA LEU A 50 8.98 7.36 6.19
C LEU A 50 9.72 8.28 5.20
N THR A 51 9.18 8.46 3.99
CA THR A 51 9.73 9.39 3.01
C THR A 51 8.62 10.10 2.23
N GLY A 52 9.00 10.83 1.18
CA GLY A 52 8.10 11.35 0.17
C GLY A 52 7.05 12.33 0.69
N GLY A 53 5.85 12.25 0.11
CA GLY A 53 4.83 13.29 0.25
C GLY A 53 4.38 13.50 1.70
N THR A 54 4.20 12.42 2.45
CA THR A 54 3.74 12.39 3.86
C THR A 54 4.77 12.92 4.86
N LEU A 55 6.06 12.88 4.50
CA LEU A 55 7.13 13.45 5.31
C LEU A 55 7.40 14.91 4.98
N TYR A 56 7.52 15.25 3.70
CA TYR A 56 8.08 16.54 3.29
C TYR A 56 7.05 17.63 2.97
N LYS A 57 5.77 17.26 2.78
CA LYS A 57 4.73 18.21 2.37
C LYS A 57 3.64 18.29 3.44
N PRO A 58 3.16 19.50 3.77
CA PRO A 58 2.08 19.65 4.74
C PRO A 58 0.75 19.14 4.17
N GLY A 59 -0.13 18.69 5.06
CA GLY A 59 -1.50 18.31 4.75
C GLY A 59 -1.68 16.88 4.22
N PRO A 60 -2.94 16.47 3.96
CA PRO A 60 -3.27 15.09 3.66
C PRO A 60 -2.73 14.61 2.31
N ARG A 61 -2.37 13.32 2.22
CA ARG A 61 -1.75 12.69 1.04
C ARG A 61 -2.58 11.52 0.50
N LYS A 62 -2.51 11.30 -0.81
CA LYS A 62 -3.21 10.17 -1.47
C LYS A 62 -2.53 8.83 -1.25
N ASP A 63 -1.23 8.85 -0.98
CA ASP A 63 -0.31 7.73 -0.82
C ASP A 63 0.67 8.01 0.32
N VAL A 64 1.31 6.96 0.83
CA VAL A 64 2.43 7.02 1.76
C VAL A 64 3.63 6.31 1.15
N ASP A 65 4.80 6.95 1.22
CA ASP A 65 6.05 6.43 0.70
C ASP A 65 6.89 5.86 1.86
N ILE A 66 7.19 4.57 1.83
CA ILE A 66 7.97 3.87 2.87
C ILE A 66 9.24 3.29 2.24
N LEU A 67 10.39 3.69 2.76
CA LEU A 67 11.69 3.21 2.33
C LEU A 67 12.13 2.03 3.20
N PHE A 68 12.50 0.92 2.57
CA PHE A 68 13.15 -0.23 3.21
C PHE A 68 14.61 -0.24 2.85
N TYR A 69 15.50 -0.13 3.83
CA TYR A 69 16.94 -0.13 3.60
C TYR A 69 17.61 -1.22 4.42
N ARG A 70 18.61 -1.87 3.82
CA ARG A 70 19.28 -3.02 4.43
C ARG A 70 20.07 -2.63 5.67
N ILE A 71 20.06 -3.49 6.68
CA ILE A 71 20.93 -3.34 7.85
C ILE A 71 22.35 -3.80 7.53
N ARG A 72 23.36 -3.23 8.20
CA ARG A 72 24.77 -3.52 7.90
C ARG A 72 25.22 -4.95 8.18
N GLN A 73 24.43 -5.71 8.95
CA GLN A 73 24.78 -7.03 9.48
C GLN A 73 24.43 -8.20 8.55
N VAL A 74 23.70 -7.95 7.46
CA VAL A 74 23.28 -8.98 6.51
C VAL A 74 23.65 -8.56 5.10
N ASP A 75 23.86 -9.52 4.20
CA ASP A 75 24.22 -9.24 2.81
C ASP A 75 23.03 -8.72 1.99
N ASP A 76 21.83 -9.23 2.28
CA ASP A 76 20.58 -8.90 1.58
C ASP A 76 19.37 -8.82 2.52
N ILE A 77 18.32 -8.14 2.07
CA ILE A 77 17.00 -8.15 2.74
C ILE A 77 16.29 -9.46 2.36
N ASP A 78 15.77 -10.21 3.34
CA ASP A 78 14.84 -11.32 3.07
C ASP A 78 13.49 -10.76 2.61
N ARG A 79 13.44 -10.42 1.32
CA ARG A 79 12.29 -9.75 0.71
C ARG A 79 11.06 -10.66 0.69
N GLN A 80 11.22 -11.95 0.48
CA GLN A 80 10.10 -12.88 0.49
C GLN A 80 9.47 -12.97 1.88
N GLY A 81 10.28 -13.17 2.92
CA GLY A 81 9.81 -13.19 4.31
C GLY A 81 9.16 -11.87 4.70
N LEU A 82 9.75 -10.75 4.31
CA LEU A 82 9.21 -9.42 4.56
C LEU A 82 7.84 -9.22 3.90
N MET A 83 7.66 -9.60 2.63
CA MET A 83 6.38 -9.47 1.94
C MET A 83 5.30 -10.33 2.58
N MET A 84 5.65 -11.53 3.04
CA MET A 84 4.72 -12.40 3.79
C MET A 84 4.33 -11.77 5.13
N ALA A 85 5.26 -11.13 5.84
CA ALA A 85 4.98 -10.44 7.10
C ALA A 85 4.09 -9.20 6.89
N LEU A 86 4.38 -8.40 5.86
CA LEU A 86 3.56 -7.26 5.46
C LEU A 86 2.13 -7.70 5.09
N HIS A 87 1.99 -8.77 4.32
CA HIS A 87 0.68 -9.36 4.04
C HIS A 87 -0.02 -9.86 5.32
N GLY A 88 0.73 -10.51 6.21
CA GLY A 88 0.21 -11.02 7.49
C GLY A 88 -0.31 -9.93 8.43
N MET A 89 0.22 -8.71 8.37
CA MET A 89 -0.34 -7.57 9.11
C MET A 89 -1.59 -6.98 8.46
N GLY A 90 -1.89 -7.31 7.20
CA GLY A 90 -3.03 -6.77 6.44
C GLY A 90 -2.66 -5.79 5.32
N LEU A 91 -1.37 -5.71 4.94
CA LEU A 91 -0.93 -4.92 3.79
C LEU A 91 -1.04 -5.76 2.52
N GLU A 92 -1.96 -5.40 1.64
CA GLU A 92 -2.17 -6.11 0.38
C GLU A 92 -1.07 -5.71 -0.61
N ILE A 93 -0.32 -6.70 -1.09
CA ILE A 93 0.81 -6.47 -2.00
C ILE A 93 0.30 -6.47 -3.44
N GLY A 94 0.54 -5.37 -4.16
CA GLY A 94 0.13 -5.16 -5.54
C GLY A 94 1.24 -5.38 -6.56
N LYS A 95 1.23 -4.56 -7.62
CA LYS A 95 2.21 -4.63 -8.71
C LYS A 95 3.54 -3.97 -8.33
N ARG A 96 4.62 -4.39 -8.98
CA ARG A 96 5.94 -3.78 -8.90
C ARG A 96 6.16 -2.82 -10.08
N HIS A 97 6.83 -1.70 -9.84
CA HIS A 97 7.26 -0.72 -10.83
C HIS A 97 8.70 -0.29 -10.50
N GLY A 98 9.69 -0.89 -11.18
CA GLY A 98 11.11 -0.72 -10.84
C GLY A 98 11.36 -1.05 -9.36
N TRP A 99 11.94 -0.10 -8.63
CA TRP A 99 12.25 -0.24 -7.20
C TRP A 99 11.05 -0.07 -6.25
N VAL A 100 9.84 0.15 -6.79
CA VAL A 100 8.63 0.38 -6.00
C VAL A 100 7.72 -0.84 -6.05
N GLN A 101 7.40 -1.39 -4.89
CA GLN A 101 6.33 -2.35 -4.71
C GLN A 101 5.08 -1.60 -4.24
N LYS A 102 4.03 -1.61 -5.06
CA LYS A 102 2.73 -1.00 -4.69
C LYS A 102 2.00 -1.91 -3.72
N GLY A 103 1.18 -1.33 -2.85
CA GLY A 103 0.26 -2.04 -2.00
C GLY A 103 -0.85 -1.16 -1.42
N THR A 104 -1.71 -1.76 -0.60
CA THR A 104 -2.81 -1.10 0.09
C THR A 104 -2.85 -1.50 1.56
N TRP A 105 -3.05 -0.51 2.44
CA TRP A 105 -3.24 -0.70 3.88
C TRP A 105 -4.57 -0.05 4.29
N GLU A 106 -5.51 -0.84 4.80
CA GLU A 106 -6.88 -0.38 5.11
C GLU A 106 -7.55 0.36 3.93
N GLY A 107 -7.31 -0.15 2.70
CA GLY A 107 -7.78 0.46 1.46
C GLY A 107 -7.03 1.73 1.02
N LYS A 108 -5.99 2.16 1.74
CA LYS A 108 -5.18 3.33 1.38
C LYS A 108 -3.91 2.93 0.61
N PRO A 109 -3.54 3.62 -0.48
CA PRO A 109 -2.33 3.33 -1.23
C PRO A 109 -1.04 3.47 -0.40
N VAL A 110 -0.12 2.53 -0.58
CA VAL A 110 1.22 2.50 0.02
C VAL A 110 2.25 2.18 -1.07
N ASP A 111 3.32 2.96 -1.11
CA ASP A 111 4.47 2.74 -1.99
C ASP A 111 5.66 2.26 -1.15
N LEU A 112 6.09 1.02 -1.38
CA LEU A 112 7.20 0.39 -0.67
C LEU A 112 8.46 0.45 -1.56
N PHE A 113 9.45 1.26 -1.16
CA PHE A 113 10.69 1.47 -1.90
C PHE A 113 11.81 0.54 -1.42
N PHE A 114 12.46 -0.14 -2.36
CA PHE A 114 13.58 -1.05 -2.12
C PHE A 114 14.80 -0.63 -2.97
N PRO A 115 15.59 0.39 -2.56
CA PRO A 115 16.69 0.93 -3.34
C PRO A 115 17.86 -0.05 -3.53
N ASP A 116 18.02 -0.99 -2.60
CA ASP A 116 19.07 -2.02 -2.65
C ASP A 116 18.71 -3.18 -3.61
N HIS A 117 17.49 -3.19 -4.16
CA HIS A 117 17.05 -4.24 -5.06
C HIS A 117 17.56 -3.98 -6.48
N ILE A 118 18.63 -4.69 -6.85
CA ILE A 118 19.09 -4.76 -8.23
C ILE A 118 18.23 -5.80 -8.94
N ASP A 119 17.57 -5.38 -10.02
CA ASP A 119 16.86 -6.32 -10.88
C ASP A 119 17.89 -7.22 -11.60
N HIS A 120 18.04 -8.44 -11.10
CA HIS A 120 18.80 -9.49 -11.79
C HIS A 120 17.98 -10.18 -12.89
N ILE A 121 16.86 -9.59 -13.28
CA ILE A 121 16.02 -10.06 -14.37
C ILE A 121 15.97 -8.91 -15.37
N ASP A 122 16.53 -9.13 -16.55
CA ASP A 122 16.18 -8.34 -17.72
C ASP A 122 14.66 -8.42 -17.85
N ASP A 123 13.96 -7.37 -17.41
CA ASP A 123 12.55 -7.17 -17.73
C ASP A 123 12.49 -7.01 -19.25
N GLU A 124 12.42 -8.13 -19.99
CA GLU A 124 12.30 -8.20 -21.45
C GLU A 124 11.07 -7.44 -21.97
N THR A 125 10.22 -6.91 -21.09
CA THR A 125 9.07 -6.11 -21.46
C THR A 125 9.29 -4.62 -21.44
N GLY A 126 10.38 -4.07 -20.87
CA GLY A 126 10.87 -2.69 -21.10
C GLY A 126 9.84 -1.53 -21.10
N GLU A 127 8.62 -1.71 -20.59
CA GLU A 127 7.57 -0.71 -20.67
C GLU A 127 7.59 0.14 -19.41
N TYR A 128 8.43 1.17 -19.46
CA TYR A 128 8.19 2.41 -18.73
C TYR A 128 6.96 3.07 -19.36
N ALA A 129 5.80 2.97 -18.70
CA ALA A 129 4.60 3.76 -18.97
C ALA A 129 4.38 4.78 -17.85
#